data_AF-A0A562QKE8-F1
#
_entry.id   AF-A0A562QKE8-F1
#
_cell.length_a   1.000
_cell.length_b   1.000
_cell.length_c   1.000
_cell.angle_alpha   90.00
_cell.angle_beta   90.00
_cell.angle_gamma   90.00
#
_symmetry.space_group_name_H-M   'P 1'
#
loop_
_entity.id
_entity.type
_entity.pdbx_description
1 polymer ?
#
loop_
_entity_poly.entity_id
_entity_poly.type
_entity_poly.pdbx_seq_one_letter_code
_entity_poly.pdbx_strand_id
1 'polypeptide(L)' 'MQTKQGMIGITIFAFVALFSFLLFREGLKLGEGMSVIGAIVVGGIVEFLYQRKQREK' A
#
# COMPACT_ATOMS: atom_id res chain seq x y z
N MET A 1 6.99 -14.85 16.08
CA MET A 1 7.67 -13.68 15.47
C MET A 1 7.09 -13.33 14.10
N GLN A 2 6.72 -14.30 13.24
CA GLN A 2 6.07 -14.05 11.94
C GLN A 2 4.73 -13.28 12.02
N THR A 3 3.86 -13.57 12.99
CA THR A 3 2.55 -12.89 13.11
C THR A 3 2.69 -11.38 13.40
N LYS A 4 3.73 -10.99 14.14
CA LYS A 4 4.00 -9.57 14.43
C LYS A 4 4.46 -8.82 13.18
N GLN A 5 5.23 -9.47 12.30
CA GLN A 5 5.67 -8.87 11.03
C GLN A 5 4.53 -8.72 10.02
N GLY A 6 3.61 -9.70 9.96
CA GLY A 6 2.41 -9.60 9.12
C GLY A 6 1.52 -8.43 9.52
N MET A 7 1.33 -8.22 10.83
CA MET A 7 0.53 -7.11 11.36
C MET A 7 1.12 -5.74 11.01
N ILE A 8 2.45 -5.62 11.02
CA ILE A 8 3.16 -4.41 10.60
C ILE A 8 3.01 -4.19 9.09
N GLY A 9 3.13 -5.25 8.28
CA GLY A 9 2.94 -5.19 6.83
C GLY A 9 1.55 -4.69 6.44
N ILE A 10 0.50 -5.25 7.04
CA ILE A 10 -0.90 -4.85 6.83
C ILE A 10 -1.11 -3.39 7.24
N THR A 11 -0.52 -2.96 8.36
CA THR A 11 -0.63 -1.58 8.84
C THR A 11 0.02 -0.61 7.85
N ILE A 12 1.23 -0.91 7.38
CA ILE A 12 1.94 -0.09 6.39
C ILE A 12 1.16 -0.05 5.07
N PHE A 13 0.65 -1.19 4.60
CA PHE A 13 -0.19 -1.28 3.42
C PHE A 13 -1.42 -0.38 3.54
N ALA A 14 -2.15 -0.46 4.65
CA ALA A 14 -3.35 0.34 4.88
C ALA A 14 -3.04 1.84 4.85
N PHE A 15 -1.97 2.28 5.52
CA PHE A 15 -1.55 3.68 5.49
C PHE A 15 -1.17 4.15 4.08
N VAL A 16 -0.36 3.37 3.36
CA VAL A 16 0.08 3.70 2.00
C VAL A 16 -1.11 3.75 1.05
N ALA A 17 -2.00 2.76 1.09
CA ALA A 17 -3.18 2.73 0.24
C ALA A 17 -4.10 3.92 0.49
N LEU A 18 -4.31 4.31 1.75
CA LEU A 18 -5.16 5.43 2.13
C LEU A 18 -4.55 6.77 1.68
N PHE A 19 -3.24 6.95 1.86
CA PHE A 19 -2.53 8.12 1.35
C PHE A 19 -2.53 8.17 -0.18
N SER A 20 -2.24 7.07 -0.88
CA SER A 20 -2.27 7.00 -2.33
C SER A 20 -3.67 7.29 -2.88
N PHE A 21 -4.73 6.79 -2.23
CA PHE A 21 -6.10 7.08 -2.63
C PHE A 21 -6.42 8.57 -2.54
N LEU A 22 -6.09 9.22 -1.43
CA LEU A 22 -6.27 10.67 -1.28
C LEU A 22 -5.47 11.44 -2.33
N LEU A 23 -4.22 11.04 -2.58
CA LEU A 23 -3.34 11.70 -3.54
C LEU A 23 -3.85 11.54 -4.99
N PHE A 24 -4.38 10.38 -5.34
CA PHE A 24 -4.99 10.14 -6.66
C PHE A 24 -6.32 10.86 -6.82
N ARG A 25 -7.15 10.90 -5.77
CA ARG A 25 -8.46 11.56 -5.80
C ARG A 25 -8.36 13.08 -5.80
N GLU A 26 -7.59 13.67 -4.89
CA GLU A 26 -7.47 15.13 -4.77
C GLU A 26 -6.37 15.70 -5.66
N GLY A 27 -5.22 15.03 -5.76
CA GLY A 27 -4.07 15.52 -6.52
C GLY A 27 -4.24 15.35 -8.03
N LEU A 28 -4.63 14.15 -8.47
CA LEU A 28 -4.79 13.84 -9.90
C LEU A 28 -6.22 13.97 -10.41
N LYS A 29 -7.19 14.29 -9.53
CA LYS A 29 -8.63 14.35 -9.86
C LYS A 29 -9.13 13.10 -10.58
N LEU A 30 -8.54 11.95 -10.29
CA LEU A 30 -8.92 10.69 -10.90
C LEU A 30 -10.28 10.24 -10.35
N GLY A 31 -11.11 9.67 -11.22
CA GLY A 31 -12.39 9.09 -10.81
C GLY A 31 -12.20 8.05 -9.71
N GLU A 32 -13.19 7.91 -8.82
CA GLU A 32 -13.12 7.04 -7.63
C GLU A 32 -12.61 5.63 -7.95
N GLY A 33 -13.12 5.00 -9.02
CA GLY A 33 -12.68 3.67 -9.43
C GLY A 33 -11.19 3.59 -9.80
N MET A 34 -10.67 4.57 -10.54
CA MET A 34 -9.24 4.59 -10.92
C MET A 34 -8.34 4.90 -9.74
N SER A 35 -8.78 5.77 -8.83
CA SER A 35 -8.05 6.09 -7.60
C SER A 35 -7.93 4.87 -6.68
N VAL A 36 -8.99 4.07 -6.55
CA VAL A 36 -8.98 2.82 -5.78
C VAL A 36 -8.03 1.80 -6.41
N ILE A 37 -8.12 1.58 -7.73
CA ILE A 37 -7.24 0.64 -8.43
C ILE A 37 -5.77 1.07 -8.27
N GLY A 38 -5.47 2.35 -8.47
CA GLY A 38 -4.12 2.90 -8.29
C GLY A 38 -3.61 2.71 -6.86
N ALA A 39 -4.44 2.99 -5.85
CA ALA A 39 -4.08 2.82 -4.45
C ALA A 39 -3.77 1.37 -4.08
N ILE A 40 -4.57 0.41 -4.59
CA ILE A 40 -4.34 -1.02 -4.36
C ILE A 40 -3.04 -1.47 -5.02
N VAL A 41 -2.77 -1.04 -6.26
CA VAL A 41 -1.54 -1.38 -6.98
C VAL A 41 -0.32 -0.83 -6.23
N VAL A 42 -0.34 0.44 -5.83
CA VAL A 42 0.77 1.06 -5.09
C VAL A 42 0.96 0.39 -3.73
N GLY A 43 -0.12 0.17 -2.96
CA GLY A 43 -0.05 -0.52 -1.68
C GLY A 43 0.54 -1.93 -1.83
N GLY A 44 0.09 -2.70 -2.83
CA GLY A 44 0.56 -4.05 -3.09
C GLY A 44 2.03 -4.11 -3.49
N ILE A 45 2.49 -3.15 -4.31
CA ILE A 45 3.91 -3.03 -4.66
C ILE A 45 4.75 -2.72 -3.41
N VAL A 46 4.32 -1.79 -2.56
CA VAL A 46 5.04 -1.44 -1.34
C VAL A 46 5.13 -2.63 -0.38
N GLU A 47 4.02 -3.36 -0.19
CA GLU A 47 4.02 -4.56 0.64
C GLU A 47 4.92 -5.66 0.05
N PHE A 48 4.87 -5.88 -1.26
CA PHE A 48 5.75 -6.82 -1.94
C PHE A 48 7.23 -6.47 -1.75
N LEU A 49 7.61 -5.20 -1.92
CA LEU A 49 8.97 -4.72 -1.70
C LEU A 49 9.40 -4.87 -0.24
N TYR A 50 8.49 -4.59 0.71
CA TYR A 50 8.75 -4.75 2.13
C TYR A 50 9.00 -6.22 2.51
N GLN A 51 8.15 -7.13 2.03
CA GLN A 51 8.31 -8.57 2.26
C GLN A 51 9.60 -9.10 1.59
N ARG A 52 9.91 -8.65 0.37
CA ARG A 52 11.13 -9.04 -0.33
C ARG A 52 12.38 -8.62 0.46
N LYS A 53 12.42 -7.38 0.95
CA LYS A 53 13.54 -6.87 1.76
C LYS A 53 13.68 -7.58 3.11
N GLN A 54 12.57 -8.07 3.68
CA GLN A 54 12.61 -8.87 4.91
C GLN A 54 13.13 -10.30 4.67
N ARG A 55 12.93 -10.90 3.50
CA ARG A 55 13.46 -12.23 3.18
C ARG A 55 14.97 -12.24 2.90
N GLU A 56 15.55 -11.09 2.56
CA GLU A 56 16.99 -10.93 2.32
C GLU A 56 17.81 -10.68 3.61
N LYS A 57 17.14 -10.54 4.77
CA LYS A 57 17.78 -10.38 6.09
C LYS A 57 17.57 -11.62 6.95
#